data_AF-A0A183G5Z1-F1
#
_entry.id   AF-A0A183G5Z1-F1
#
_cell.length_a   1.000
_cell.length_b   1.000
_cell.length_c   1.000
_cell.angle_alpha   90.00
_cell.angle_beta   90.00
_cell.angle_gamma   90.00
#
_symmetry.space_group_name_H-M   'P 1'
#
loop_
_entity.id
_entity.type
_entity.pdbx_description
1 polymer ?
#
loop_
_entity_poly.entity_id
_entity_poly.type
_entity_poly.pdbx_seq_one_letter_code
_entity_poly.pdbx_strand_id
1 'polypeptide(L)'
;MKLLQQQLLLTMFPRSGMKLIHDTEIHCEKAKSEGSDAQEGHVGSKRRSEANARERNRVQHLGDMFERLKSALPIELDMKISKLAILKIASAYIRYLDCVLDAENVRHLVESEQSLMLRICEARSYPKKL
;
A
#
# COMPACT_ATOMS: atom_id res chain seq x y z
N MET A 1 27.85 26.42 -12.31
CA MET A 1 27.92 25.23 -13.20
C MET A 1 27.25 23.96 -12.64
N LYS A 2 27.14 23.74 -11.32
CA LYS A 2 26.52 22.51 -10.78
C LYS A 2 24.98 22.42 -10.85
N LEU A 3 24.28 23.54 -11.07
CA LEU A 3 22.82 23.58 -11.10
C LEU A 3 22.21 23.08 -12.42
N LEU A 4 22.92 23.24 -13.56
CA LEU A 4 22.46 22.72 -14.85
C LEU A 4 22.61 21.19 -14.97
N GLN A 5 23.57 20.60 -14.25
CA GLN A 5 23.75 19.15 -14.24
C GLN A 5 22.68 18.42 -13.41
N GLN A 6 22.07 19.09 -12.43
CA GLN A 6 20.96 18.53 -11.65
C GLN A 6 19.62 18.56 -12.42
N GLN A 7 19.42 19.55 -13.31
CA GLN A 7 18.19 19.63 -14.11
C GLN A 7 18.10 18.56 -15.20
N LEU A 8 19.24 18.07 -15.72
CA LEU A 8 19.26 17.02 -16.74
C LEU A 8 18.94 15.62 -16.18
N LEU A 9 19.12 15.41 -14.87
CA LEU A 9 18.86 14.11 -14.24
C LEU A 9 17.36 13.87 -14.01
N LEU A 10 16.55 14.91 -13.82
CA LEU A 10 15.09 14.78 -13.69
C LEU A 10 14.38 14.53 -15.03
N THR A 11 14.99 14.89 -16.17
CA THR A 11 14.37 14.72 -17.50
C THR A 11 14.58 13.32 -18.09
N MET A 12 15.45 12.51 -17.50
CA MET A 12 15.83 11.18 -18.01
C MET A 12 15.15 10.03 -17.26
N PHE A 13 14.40 10.29 -16.19
CA PHE A 13 13.58 9.24 -15.58
C PHE A 13 12.38 8.97 -16.51
N PRO A 14 12.29 7.78 -17.12
CA PRO A 14 11.12 7.43 -17.89
C PRO A 14 9.92 7.54 -16.96
N ARG A 15 8.91 8.33 -17.35
CA ARG A 15 7.53 8.21 -16.86
C ARG A 15 7.02 6.84 -17.29
N SER A 16 7.55 5.78 -16.69
CA SER A 16 7.07 4.42 -16.85
C SER A 16 5.65 4.45 -16.35
N GLY A 17 4.73 4.35 -17.31
CA GLY A 17 3.31 4.51 -17.10
C GLY A 17 2.89 3.76 -15.85
N MET A 18 2.33 4.50 -14.89
CA MET A 18 1.51 3.90 -13.86
C MET A 18 0.43 3.12 -14.61
N LYS A 19 0.58 1.80 -14.70
CA LYS A 19 -0.51 0.94 -15.15
C LYS A 19 -1.62 1.17 -14.13
N LEU A 20 -2.61 1.96 -14.54
CA LEU A 20 -3.90 2.02 -13.89
C LEU A 20 -4.46 0.61 -13.99
N ILE A 21 -4.27 -0.18 -12.93
CA ILE A 21 -4.88 -1.50 -12.84
C ILE A 21 -6.39 -1.23 -12.78
N HIS A 22 -7.00 -1.63 -13.90
CA HIS A 22 -8.42 -1.64 -14.20
C HIS A 22 -9.23 -2.08 -12.98
N ASP A 23 -10.36 -1.40 -12.76
CA ASP A 23 -11.35 -1.78 -11.77
C ASP A 23 -11.77 -3.24 -11.99
N THR A 24 -11.24 -4.16 -11.18
CA THR A 24 -11.82 -5.48 -11.05
C THR A 24 -12.96 -5.36 -10.05
N GLU A 25 -14.15 -5.35 -10.63
CA GLU A 25 -15.44 -5.51 -9.99
C GLU A 25 -15.39 -6.46 -8.79
N ILE A 26 -16.07 -6.06 -7.73
CA ILE A 26 -16.31 -6.88 -6.54
C ILE A 26 -17.16 -8.08 -6.96
N HIS A 27 -16.53 -9.16 -7.41
CA HIS A 27 -17.17 -10.46 -7.50
C HIS A 27 -17.20 -11.06 -6.10
N CYS A 28 -18.32 -10.83 -5.40
CA CYS A 28 -18.71 -11.68 -4.30
C CYS A 28 -19.11 -13.04 -4.91
N GLU A 29 -18.15 -13.95 -5.03
CA GLU A 29 -18.43 -15.32 -5.41
C GLU A 29 -19.38 -15.94 -4.37
N LYS A 30 -20.65 -16.10 -4.77
CA LYS A 30 -21.61 -16.95 -4.08
C LYS A 30 -21.02 -18.36 -4.02
N ALA A 31 -20.67 -18.80 -2.82
CA ALA A 31 -20.22 -20.17 -2.60
C ALA A 31 -21.33 -21.17 -2.97
N LYS A 32 -20.99 -22.12 -3.84
CA LYS A 32 -21.77 -23.33 -4.12
C LYS A 32 -22.09 -24.03 -2.79
N SER A 33 -23.38 -24.24 -2.53
CA SER A 33 -23.82 -25.13 -1.45
C SER A 33 -23.62 -26.58 -1.89
N GLU A 34 -22.51 -27.20 -1.48
CA GLU A 34 -22.39 -28.65 -1.53
C GLU A 34 -22.86 -29.22 -0.19
N GLY A 35 -23.99 -29.90 -0.25
CA GLY A 35 -24.54 -30.71 0.83
C GLY A 35 -23.88 -32.08 0.86
N SER A 36 -23.62 -32.55 2.07
CA SER A 36 -23.63 -33.97 2.41
C SER A 36 -23.89 -34.10 3.91
N ASP A 37 -24.88 -34.92 4.23
CA ASP A 37 -25.38 -35.30 5.54
C ASP A 37 -24.29 -35.76 6.52
N ALA A 38 -24.42 -35.31 7.78
CA ALA A 38 -24.45 -36.13 8.99
C ALA A 38 -24.11 -35.30 10.25
N GLN A 39 -24.91 -35.52 11.30
CA GLN A 39 -24.66 -35.20 12.71
C GLN A 39 -24.87 -33.76 13.21
N GLU A 40 -25.79 -33.67 14.16
CA GLU A 40 -26.32 -32.49 14.86
C GLU A 40 -25.28 -31.75 15.74
N GLY A 41 -24.11 -32.35 15.99
CA GLY A 41 -22.93 -31.66 16.57
C GLY A 41 -22.06 -30.90 15.55
N HIS A 42 -22.32 -31.04 14.25
CA HIS A 42 -21.48 -30.56 13.15
C HIS A 42 -21.88 -29.16 12.64
N VAL A 43 -23.12 -28.72 12.86
CA VAL A 43 -23.65 -27.43 12.34
C VAL A 43 -22.90 -26.23 12.92
N GLY A 44 -22.55 -26.27 14.21
CA GLY A 44 -21.73 -25.23 14.85
C GLY A 44 -20.30 -25.18 14.30
N SER A 45 -19.73 -26.34 13.97
CA SER A 45 -18.39 -26.45 13.37
C SER A 45 -18.37 -25.94 11.92
N LYS A 46 -19.38 -26.27 11.12
CA LYS A 46 -19.51 -25.81 9.73
C LYS A 46 -19.70 -24.28 9.66
N ARG A 47 -20.61 -23.72 10.46
CA ARG A 47 -20.82 -22.25 10.55
C ARG A 47 -19.54 -21.50 10.97
N ARG A 48 -18.78 -22.07 11.91
CA ARG A 48 -17.49 -21.50 12.36
C ARG A 48 -16.42 -21.58 11.28
N SER A 49 -16.32 -22.71 10.57
CA SER A 49 -15.40 -22.89 9.45
C SER A 49 -15.69 -21.87 8.33
N GLU A 50 -16.97 -21.70 7.98
CA GLU A 50 -17.40 -20.70 7.00
C GLU A 50 -17.10 -19.26 7.47
N ALA A 51 -17.32 -18.94 8.75
CA ALA A 51 -16.97 -17.64 9.31
C ALA A 51 -15.46 -17.37 9.24
N ASN A 52 -14.63 -18.37 9.57
CA ASN A 52 -13.18 -18.27 9.47
C ASN A 52 -12.71 -18.12 8.02
N ALA A 53 -13.35 -18.80 7.07
CA ALA A 53 -13.06 -18.62 5.65
C ALA A 53 -13.36 -17.19 5.18
N ARG A 54 -14.52 -16.64 5.57
CA ARG A 54 -14.87 -15.24 5.29
C ARG A 54 -13.86 -14.26 5.90
N GLU A 55 -13.46 -14.47 7.14
CA GLU A 55 -12.47 -13.59 7.79
C GLU A 55 -11.10 -13.68 7.13
N ARG A 56 -10.66 -14.87 6.71
CA ARG A 56 -9.44 -15.02 5.92
C ARG A 56 -9.50 -14.24 4.61
N ASN A 57 -10.60 -14.35 3.85
CA ASN A 57 -10.78 -13.58 2.62
C ASN A 57 -10.75 -12.07 2.87
N ARG A 58 -11.41 -11.61 3.95
CA ARG A 58 -11.39 -10.19 4.36
C ARG A 58 -9.96 -9.71 4.67
N VAL A 59 -9.18 -10.51 5.40
CA VAL A 59 -7.80 -10.19 5.78
C VAL A 59 -6.85 -10.24 4.58
N GLN A 60 -7.06 -11.19 3.64
CA GLN A 60 -6.32 -11.26 2.38
C GLN A 60 -6.58 -10.00 1.54
N HIS A 61 -7.85 -9.64 1.32
CA HIS A 61 -8.20 -8.42 0.60
C HIS A 61 -7.61 -7.16 1.24
N LEU A 62 -7.61 -7.07 2.57
CA LEU A 62 -6.92 -5.98 3.26
C LEU A 62 -5.41 -5.98 2.98
N GLY A 63 -4.78 -7.15 2.93
CA GLY A 63 -3.39 -7.31 2.51
C GLY A 63 -3.13 -6.76 1.12
N ASP A 64 -3.98 -7.09 0.16
CA ASP A 64 -3.87 -6.61 -1.23
C ASP A 64 -4.01 -5.08 -1.33
N MET A 65 -4.92 -4.49 -0.56
CA MET A 65 -5.03 -3.02 -0.45
C MET A 65 -3.77 -2.36 0.12
N PHE A 66 -3.10 -3.01 1.08
CA PHE A 66 -1.81 -2.53 1.60
C PHE A 66 -0.70 -2.60 0.55
N GLU A 67 -0.64 -3.67 -0.27
CA GLU A 67 0.33 -3.75 -1.36
C GLU A 67 0.01 -2.74 -2.49
N ARG A 68 -1.27 -2.49 -2.78
CA ARG A 68 -1.68 -1.42 -3.70
C ARG A 68 -1.25 -0.05 -3.19
N LEU A 69 -1.47 0.24 -1.90
CA LEU A 69 -1.00 1.48 -1.28
C LEU A 69 0.53 1.58 -1.36
N LYS A 70 1.25 0.51 -1.03
CA LYS A 70 2.71 0.45 -1.12
C LYS A 70 3.22 0.79 -2.53
N SER A 71 2.56 0.26 -3.57
CA SER A 71 2.96 0.51 -4.97
C SER A 71 2.82 1.98 -5.41
N ALA A 72 2.01 2.77 -4.70
CA ALA A 72 1.84 4.20 -4.97
C ALA A 72 2.82 5.10 -4.21
N LEU A 73 3.63 4.55 -3.30
CA LEU A 73 4.58 5.32 -2.49
C LEU A 73 5.92 5.51 -3.23
N PRO A 74 6.66 6.60 -2.94
CA PRO A 74 7.98 6.86 -3.52
C PRO A 74 9.06 6.01 -2.84
N ILE A 75 9.00 4.69 -3.06
CA ILE A 75 9.86 3.67 -2.48
C ILE A 75 10.28 2.63 -3.53
N GLU A 76 11.33 1.88 -3.25
CA GLU A 76 11.72 0.74 -4.10
C GLU A 76 10.64 -0.36 -4.05
N LEU A 77 10.27 -0.89 -5.22
CA LEU A 77 9.12 -1.82 -5.39
C LEU A 77 9.20 -3.05 -4.46
N ASP A 78 10.39 -3.64 -4.34
CA ASP A 78 10.63 -4.86 -3.55
C ASP A 78 11.06 -4.58 -2.11
N MET A 79 11.01 -3.33 -1.66
CA MET A 79 11.40 -2.97 -0.29
C MET A 79 10.46 -3.63 0.72
N LYS A 80 11.02 -4.35 1.69
CA LYS A 80 10.24 -4.96 2.79
C LYS A 80 9.90 -3.89 3.82
N ILE A 81 8.62 -3.51 3.89
CA ILE A 81 8.12 -2.45 4.78
C ILE A 81 6.97 -2.98 5.63
N SER A 82 6.92 -2.61 6.91
CA SER A 82 5.80 -2.97 7.80
C SER A 82 4.51 -2.20 7.46
N LYS A 83 3.33 -2.73 7.82
CA LYS A 83 2.04 -2.04 7.60
C LYS A 83 2.01 -0.65 8.22
N LEU A 84 2.57 -0.49 9.43
CA LEU A 84 2.67 0.80 10.10
C LEU A 84 3.56 1.78 9.33
N ALA A 85 4.70 1.31 8.81
CA ALA A 85 5.60 2.16 8.04
C ALA A 85 4.97 2.59 6.70
N ILE A 86 4.22 1.72 6.01
CA ILE A 86 3.44 2.09 4.81
C ILE A 86 2.51 3.27 5.14
N LEU A 87 1.77 3.21 6.25
CA LEU A 87 0.87 4.29 6.66
C LEU A 87 1.62 5.59 6.96
N LYS A 88 2.74 5.51 7.69
CA LYS A 88 3.56 6.68 8.04
C LYS A 88 4.12 7.38 6.80
N ILE A 89 4.61 6.61 5.82
CA ILE A 89 5.13 7.15 4.56
C ILE A 89 3.98 7.74 3.74
N ALA A 90 2.83 7.06 3.64
CA ALA A 90 1.68 7.56 2.91
C ALA A 90 1.20 8.93 3.42
N SER A 91 1.04 9.08 4.74
CA SER A 91 0.67 10.36 5.34
C SER A 91 1.70 11.46 5.09
N ALA A 92 3.00 11.14 5.16
CA ALA A 92 4.05 12.11 4.87
C ALA A 92 4.07 12.50 3.38
N TYR A 93 3.78 11.55 2.48
CA TYR A 93 3.77 11.79 1.05
C TYR A 93 2.59 12.67 0.63
N ILE A 94 1.39 12.45 1.18
CA ILE A 94 0.23 13.35 0.96
C ILE A 94 0.61 14.78 1.35
N ARG A 95 1.17 14.99 2.55
CA ARG A 95 1.59 16.33 3.00
C ARG A 95 2.64 16.97 2.09
N TYR A 96 3.59 16.19 1.60
CA TYR A 96 4.59 16.67 0.64
C TYR A 96 3.91 17.10 -0.67
N LEU A 97 2.98 16.30 -1.19
CA LEU A 97 2.24 16.64 -2.41
C LEU A 97 1.39 17.91 -2.23
N ASP A 98 0.77 18.11 -1.05
CA ASP A 98 0.07 19.36 -0.73
C ASP A 98 1.01 20.58 -0.84
N CYS A 99 2.23 20.48 -0.30
CA CYS A 99 3.24 21.53 -0.42
C CYS A 99 3.77 21.71 -1.86
N VAL A 100 3.81 20.65 -2.67
CA VAL A 100 4.18 20.73 -4.09
C VAL A 100 3.13 21.52 -4.88
N LEU A 101 1.85 21.34 -4.55
CA LEU A 101 0.75 22.06 -5.18
C LEU A 101 0.69 23.53 -4.73
N ASP A 102 1.15 23.84 -3.52
CA ASP A 102 1.27 25.18 -2.97
C ASP A 102 2.61 25.84 -3.38
N ALA A 103 2.69 26.25 -4.65
CA ALA A 103 3.91 26.73 -5.32
C ALA A 103 4.56 28.00 -4.72
N GLU A 104 3.94 28.63 -3.72
CA GLU A 104 4.41 29.88 -3.12
C GLU A 104 5.36 29.68 -1.92
N ASN A 105 5.39 28.48 -1.32
CA ASN A 105 6.09 28.24 -0.07
C ASN A 105 7.22 27.20 -0.16
N VAL A 106 8.34 27.61 -0.75
CA VAL A 106 9.54 26.77 -0.94
C VAL A 106 10.09 26.21 0.38
N ARG A 107 9.96 26.94 1.49
CA ARG A 107 10.45 26.46 2.80
C ARG A 107 9.68 25.23 3.27
N HIS A 108 8.35 25.28 3.20
CA HIS A 108 7.49 24.15 3.59
C HIS A 108 7.66 22.95 2.66
N LEU A 109 7.93 23.19 1.37
CA LEU A 109 8.27 22.12 0.43
C LEU A 109 9.54 21.37 0.87
N VAL A 110 10.62 22.09 1.18
CA VAL A 110 11.88 21.47 1.62
C VAL A 110 11.72 20.73 2.95
N GLU A 111 11.00 21.32 3.91
CA GLU A 111 10.75 20.66 5.21
C GLU A 111 9.91 19.39 5.07
N SER A 112 8.87 19.43 4.24
CA SER A 112 8.01 18.26 3.99
C SER A 112 8.77 17.16 3.24
N GLU A 113 9.65 17.51 2.29
CA GLU A 113 10.54 16.59 1.60
C GLU A 113 11.49 15.87 2.57
N GLN A 114 12.15 16.62 3.46
CA GLN A 114 13.04 16.05 4.49
C GLN A 114 12.27 15.12 5.43
N SER A 115 11.06 15.50 5.83
CA SER A 115 10.20 14.68 6.68
C SER A 115 9.81 13.36 6.00
N LEU A 116 9.43 13.40 4.71
CA LEU A 116 9.13 12.21 3.91
C LEU A 116 10.34 11.29 3.79
N MET A 117 11.50 11.85 3.45
CA MET A 117 12.76 11.11 3.33
C MET A 117 13.15 10.42 4.63
N LEU A 118 12.99 11.09 5.77
CA LEU A 118 13.24 10.48 7.08
C LEU A 118 12.35 9.25 7.30
N ARG A 119 11.05 9.33 6.97
CA ARG A 119 10.12 8.21 7.13
C ARG A 119 10.46 7.03 6.22
N ILE A 120 10.92 7.30 5.00
CA ILE A 120 11.39 6.26 4.08
C ILE A 120 12.65 5.58 4.64
N CYS A 121 13.60 6.34 5.18
CA CYS A 121 14.82 5.82 5.78
C CYS A 121 14.53 4.97 7.03
N GLU A 122 13.69 5.46 7.95
CA GLU A 122 13.28 4.73 9.15
C GLU A 122 12.62 3.38 8.82
N ALA A 123 11.84 3.34 7.73
CA ALA A 123 11.17 2.13 7.29
C ALA A 123 12.13 1.02 6.83
N ARG A 124 13.35 1.38 6.39
CA ARG A 124 14.39 0.42 5.98
C ARG A 124 15.01 -0.33 7.16
N SER A 125 15.00 0.25 8.36
CA SER A 125 15.70 -0.29 9.53
C SER A 125 14.93 -1.39 10.28
N TYR A 126 13.64 -1.63 9.97
CA TYR A 126 12.81 -2.61 10.67
C TYR A 126 12.23 -3.65 9.72
N PRO A 127 12.99 -4.69 9.33
CA PRO A 127 12.40 -5.82 8.63
C PRO A 127 11.32 -6.45 9.52
N LYS A 128 10.18 -6.80 8.91
CA LYS A 128 9.10 -7.55 9.57
C LYS A 128 9.71 -8.74 10.32
N LYS A 129 9.48 -8.86 11.64
CA LYS A 129 9.79 -10.09 12.37
C LYS A 129 8.93 -11.20 11.74
N LEU A 130 9.59 -12.27 11.29
CA LEU A 130 8.99 -13.49 10.74
C LEU A 130 8.01 -14.10 11.74
#